data_AF-A0A1W0A1B8-F1
#
_entry.id   AF-A0A1W0A1B8-F1
#
_cell.length_a   1.000
_cell.length_b   1.000
_cell.length_c   1.000
_cell.angle_alpha   90.00
_cell.angle_beta   90.00
_cell.angle_gamma   90.00
#
_symmetry.space_group_name_H-M   'P 1'
#
loop_
_entity.id
_entity.type
_entity.pdbx_description
1 polymer ?
#
loop_
_entity_poly.entity_id
_entity_poly.type
_entity_poly.pdbx_seq_one_letter_code
_entity_poly.pdbx_strand_id
1 'polypeptide(L)' 'MQNLQHLEQLRASEIGDSTAISTPFGQRRIVYADYVASGRSVDFVENTIAQKILP' A
#
# COMPACT_ATOMS: atom_id res chain seq x y z
N MET A 1 -7.21 -15.47 -14.87
CA MET A 1 -5.95 -14.69 -14.93
C MET A 1 -6.12 -13.24 -14.47
N GLN A 2 -7.23 -12.54 -14.79
CA GLN A 2 -7.47 -11.15 -14.35
C GLN A 2 -7.44 -10.91 -12.82
N ASN A 3 -7.98 -11.83 -12.00
CA ASN A 3 -8.00 -11.64 -10.54
C ASN A 3 -6.61 -11.56 -9.90
N LEU A 4 -5.61 -12.24 -10.46
CA LEU A 4 -4.25 -12.20 -9.94
C LEU A 4 -3.58 -10.85 -10.21
N GLN A 5 -3.90 -10.21 -11.33
CA GLN A 5 -3.32 -8.91 -11.69
C GLN A 5 -3.77 -7.79 -10.75
N HIS A 6 -5.04 -7.79 -10.32
CA HIS A 6 -5.55 -6.81 -9.36
C HIS A 6 -4.94 -6.98 -7.96
N LEU A 7 -4.67 -8.22 -7.53
CA LEU A 7 -4.02 -8.48 -6.23
C LEU A 7 -2.57 -8.00 -6.22
N GLU A 8 -1.83 -8.20 -7.31
CA GLU A 8 -0.47 -7.68 -7.43
C GLU A 8 -0.43 -6.14 -7.43
N GLN A 9 -1.38 -5.48 -8.11
CA GLN A 9 -1.50 -4.03 -8.08
C GLN A 9 -1.85 -3.49 -6.69
N LEU A 10 -2.72 -4.19 -5.95
CA LEU A 10 -3.06 -3.84 -4.58
C LEU A 10 -1.84 -3.92 -3.67
N ARG A 11 -1.11 -5.04 -3.70
CA ARG A 11 0.13 -5.23 -2.94
C ARG A 11 1.19 -4.17 -3.26
N ALA A 12 1.37 -3.84 -4.54
CA ALA A 12 2.30 -2.80 -4.95
C ALA A 12 1.92 -1.40 -4.42
N SER A 13 0.65 -1.17 -4.09
CA SER A 13 0.18 0.09 -3.50
C SER A 13 0.37 0.14 -1.98
N GLU A 14 0.65 -0.98 -1.32
CA GLU A 14 0.88 -1.04 0.13
C GLU A 14 2.25 -0.44 0.49
N ILE A 15 2.27 0.48 1.46
CA ILE A 15 3.51 1.04 1.99
C ILE A 15 3.90 0.27 3.24
N GLY A 16 5.17 -0.11 3.34
CA GLY A 16 5.74 -0.66 4.59
C GLY A 16 5.60 -2.17 4.74
N ASP A 17 5.10 -2.89 3.72
CA ASP A 17 5.09 -4.35 3.74
C ASP A 17 6.49 -4.89 4.03
N SER A 18 6.56 -5.77 5.03
CA SER A 18 7.76 -6.48 5.45
C SER A 18 8.96 -5.59 5.75
N THR A 19 8.72 -4.31 6.03
CA THR A 19 9.78 -3.32 6.29
C THR A 19 10.40 -3.58 7.66
N ALA A 20 11.73 -3.62 7.70
CA ALA A 20 12.46 -3.62 8.96
C ALA A 20 12.56 -2.18 9.47
N ILE A 21 12.16 -1.97 10.72
CA ILE A 21 12.31 -0.69 11.40
C ILE A 21 13.40 -0.79 12.45
N SER A 22 14.11 0.33 12.64
CA SER A 22 15.04 0.48 13.75
C SER A 22 14.26 0.61 15.05
N THR A 23 14.61 -0.21 16.03
CA THR A 23 14.07 -0.13 17.39
C THR A 23 15.22 -0.04 18.40
N PRO A 24 14.95 0.34 19.66
CA PRO A 24 15.96 0.28 20.72
C PRO A 24 16.59 -1.12 20.94
N PHE A 25 15.96 -2.18 20.42
CA PHE A 25 16.42 -3.57 20.53
C PHE A 25 16.84 -4.17 19.18
N GLY A 26 17.32 -3.32 18.27
CA GLY A 26 17.80 -3.71 16.94
C GLY A 26 16.73 -3.64 15.85
N GLN A 27 17.07 -4.14 14.65
CA GLN A 27 16.15 -4.19 13.52
C GLN A 27 15.03 -5.19 13.78
N ARG A 28 13.78 -4.76 13.63
CA ARG A 28 12.59 -5.60 13.80
C ARG A 28 11.73 -5.49 12.55
N ARG A 29 11.22 -6.62 12.06
CA ARG A 29 10.24 -6.62 10.98
C ARG A 29 8.88 -6.18 11.52
N ILE A 30 8.18 -5.36 10.75
CA ILE A 30 6.75 -5.11 10.97
C ILE A 30 5.99 -6.40 10.64
N VAL A 31 5.26 -6.94 11.62
CA VAL A 31 4.42 -8.14 11.45
C VAL A 31 3.00 -7.74 11.02
N TYR A 32 2.57 -6.53 11.38
CA TYR A 32 1.28 -5.97 11.04
C TYR A 32 1.35 -4.45 11.02
N ALA A 33 0.73 -3.84 10.01
CA ALA A 33 0.43 -2.41 9.96
C ALA A 33 -0.97 -2.28 9.32
N ASP A 34 -1.84 -1.46 9.89
CA ASP A 34 -3.11 -1.18 9.26
C ASP A 34 -2.90 -0.15 8.14
N TYR A 35 -3.13 -0.56 6.90
CA TYR A 35 -3.04 0.35 5.77
C TYR A 35 -3.97 1.57 5.95
N VAL A 36 -5.11 1.39 6.64
CA VAL A 36 -6.08 2.45 6.91
C VAL A 36 -5.51 3.59 7.76
N ALA A 37 -4.62 3.33 8.72
CA ALA A 37 -3.98 4.41 9.50
C ALA A 37 -3.11 5.34 8.65
N SER A 38 -2.66 4.89 7.47
CA SER A 38 -1.90 5.76 6.57
C SER A 38 -2.74 6.91 6.02
N GLY A 39 -4.07 6.78 6.00
CA GLY A 39 -4.97 7.72 5.32
C GLY A 39 -4.75 7.81 3.80
N ARG A 40 -3.87 6.97 3.23
CA ARG A 40 -3.48 7.02 1.82
C ARG A 40 -4.42 6.14 1.00
N SER A 41 -4.94 6.70 -0.09
CA SER A 41 -5.68 5.94 -1.10
C SER A 41 -4.74 5.04 -1.91
N VAL A 42 -5.27 3.96 -2.49
CA VAL A 42 -4.53 3.09 -3.41
C VAL A 42 -4.38 3.75 -4.77
N ASP A 43 -3.26 3.51 -5.45
CA ASP A 43 -2.84 4.31 -6.61
C ASP A 43 -3.88 4.31 -7.76
N PHE A 44 -4.62 3.21 -7.95
CA PHE A 44 -5.63 3.12 -9.01
C PHE A 44 -6.90 3.95 -8.73
N VAL A 45 -7.22 4.22 -7.47
CA VAL A 45 -8.32 5.13 -7.10
C VAL A 45 -7.91 6.57 -7.42
N GLU A 46 -6.72 6.98 -7.00
CA GLU A 46 -6.16 8.30 -7.31
C GLU A 46 -6.07 8.52 -8.82
N ASN A 47 -5.55 7.53 -9.56
CA ASN A 47 -5.48 7.60 -11.02
C ASN A 47 -6.86 7.72 -11.67
N THR A 48 -7.87 7.03 -11.14
CA THR A 48 -9.25 7.13 -11.65
C THR A 48 -9.80 8.54 -11.43
N ILE A 49 -9.61 9.09 -10.24
CA ILE A 49 -10.03 10.46 -9.92
C ILE A 49 -9.34 11.44 -10.88
N ALA A 50 -8.02 11.37 -11.01
CA ALA A 50 -7.22 12.28 -11.83
C ALA A 50 -7.52 12.18 -13.34
N GLN A 51 -7.73 10.97 -13.87
CA GLN A 51 -7.83 10.76 -15.32
C GLN A 51 -9.27 10.75 -15.83
N LYS A 52 -10.26 10.47 -14.98
CA LYS A 52 -11.64 10.21 -15.42
C LYS A 52 -12.68 11.11 -14.76
N ILE A 53 -12.37 11.71 -13.61
CA ILE A 53 -13.35 12.45 -12.81
C ILE A 53 -13.01 13.94 -12.74
N LEU A 54 -11.75 14.28 -12.47
CA LEU A 54 -11.32 15.66 -12.44
C LEU A 54 -11.33 16.26 -13.86
N PRO A 55 -11.80 17.52 -14.01
CA PRO A 55 -11.84 18.23 -15.29
C PRO A 55 -10.45 18.67 -15.78
#